data_AF-A0A952EZ98-F1
#
_entry.id   AF-A0A952EZ98-F1
#
_cell.length_a   1.000
_cell.length_b   1.000
_cell.length_c   1.000
_cell.angle_alpha   90.00
_cell.angle_beta   90.00
_cell.angle_gamma   90.00
#
_symmetry.space_group_name_H-M   'P 1'
#
loop_
_entity.id
_entity.type
_entity.pdbx_description
1 polymer ?
#
loop_
_entity_poly.entity_id
_entity_poly.type
_entity_poly.pdbx_seq_one_letter_code
_entity_poly.pdbx_strand_id
1 'polypeptide(L)'
;MTTSKLVFDPFSEEFFKGPWEIYRRMREEAPVYYNEEHDFYALSRHEDVAAAFKDFETYSSAYGLDLAMVKSDEPPMMKAI
;
A
#
# COMPACT_ATOMS: atom_id res chain seq x y z
N MET A 1 20.86 17.72 10.29
CA MET A 1 19.57 18.05 9.66
C MET A 1 18.59 17.01 10.14
N THR A 2 17.49 17.43 10.75
CA THR A 2 16.49 16.49 11.31
C THR A 2 15.64 16.00 10.16
N THR A 3 15.83 14.76 9.71
CA THR A 3 15.01 14.16 8.66
C THR A 3 13.58 14.05 9.19
N SER A 4 12.64 14.77 8.58
CA SER A 4 11.22 14.70 8.95
C SER A 4 10.71 13.27 8.85
N LYS A 5 9.90 12.82 9.83
CA LYS A 5 9.30 11.48 9.86
C LYS A 5 8.66 11.17 8.50
N LEU A 6 9.01 10.02 7.91
CA LEU A 6 8.38 9.55 6.69
C LEU A 6 6.93 9.17 7.02
N VAL A 7 5.98 9.86 6.42
CA VAL A 7 4.54 9.57 6.54
C VAL A 7 4.03 9.34 5.12
N PHE A 8 3.54 8.13 4.86
CA PHE A 8 2.86 7.80 3.62
C PHE A 8 1.35 7.79 3.87
N ASP A 9 0.69 8.83 3.35
CA ASP A 9 -0.76 8.93 3.30
C ASP A 9 -1.22 9.04 1.83
N PRO A 10 -1.80 7.96 1.27
CA PRO A 10 -2.28 7.94 -0.12
C PRO A 10 -3.51 8.82 -0.36
N PHE A 11 -4.13 9.37 0.68
CA PHE A 11 -5.29 10.25 0.60
C PHE A 11 -4.93 11.75 0.78
N SER A 12 -3.67 12.04 1.10
CA SER A 12 -3.21 13.42 1.34
C SER A 12 -3.14 14.25 0.06
N GLU A 13 -3.41 15.56 0.17
CA GLU A 13 -3.23 16.50 -0.94
C GLU A 13 -1.78 16.51 -1.48
N GLU A 14 -0.79 16.30 -0.60
CA GLU A 14 0.63 16.26 -0.98
C GLU A 14 0.90 15.08 -1.91
N PHE A 15 0.33 13.92 -1.60
CA PHE A 15 0.41 12.74 -2.46
C PHE A 15 -0.23 13.01 -3.83
N PHE A 16 -1.38 13.68 -3.87
CA PHE A 16 -2.03 14.05 -5.14
C PHE A 16 -1.26 15.12 -5.95
N LYS A 17 -0.51 16.01 -5.29
CA LYS A 17 0.30 17.06 -5.94
C LYS A 17 1.58 16.51 -6.58
N GLY A 18 2.11 15.38 -6.08
CA GLY A 18 3.29 14.75 -6.66
C GLY A 18 3.97 13.79 -5.68
N PRO A 19 3.77 12.46 -5.81
CA PRO A 19 4.22 11.49 -4.81
C PRO A 19 5.68 11.05 -4.98
N TRP A 20 6.43 11.63 -5.91
CA TRP A 20 7.74 11.12 -6.33
C TRP A 20 8.80 11.14 -5.21
N GLU A 21 8.85 12.22 -4.43
CA GLU A 21 9.75 12.36 -3.28
C GLU A 21 9.40 11.34 -2.19
N ILE A 22 8.10 11.18 -1.88
CA ILE A 22 7.62 10.20 -0.90
C ILE A 22 8.00 8.78 -1.33
N TYR A 23 7.76 8.41 -2.59
CA TYR A 23 8.15 7.09 -3.09
C TYR A 23 9.66 6.85 -3.07
N ARG A 24 10.47 7.88 -3.35
CA ARG A 24 11.92 7.79 -3.24
C ARG A 24 12.33 7.45 -1.80
N ARG A 25 11.82 8.22 -0.84
CA ARG A 25 12.07 7.99 0.58
C ARG A 25 11.57 6.63 1.07
N MET A 26 10.39 6.18 0.64
CA MET A 26 9.89 4.85 0.96
C MET A 26 10.86 3.76 0.47
N ARG A 27 11.35 3.82 -0.77
CA ARG A 27 12.28 2.80 -1.29
C ARG A 27 13.63 2.76 -0.55
N GLU A 28 14.09 3.91 -0.06
CA GLU A 28 15.38 4.06 0.63
C GLU A 28 15.29 3.74 2.12
N GLU A 29 14.30 4.30 2.82
CA GLU A 29 14.20 4.28 4.28
C GLU A 29 13.27 3.17 4.80
N ALA A 30 12.18 2.86 4.10
CA ALA A 30 11.14 1.95 4.55
C ALA A 30 10.51 1.18 3.37
N PRO A 31 11.25 0.24 2.74
CA PRO A 31 10.80 -0.45 1.53
C PRO A 31 9.49 -1.21 1.74
N VAL A 32 9.30 -1.73 2.96
CA VAL A 32 8.04 -2.23 3.52
C VAL A 32 7.60 -1.21 4.58
N TYR A 33 6.67 -0.33 4.22
CA TYR A 33 6.14 0.70 5.12
C TYR A 33 4.87 0.17 5.81
N TYR A 34 4.76 0.40 7.11
CA TYR A 34 3.53 0.12 7.88
C TYR A 34 2.83 1.43 8.23
N ASN A 35 1.56 1.55 7.84
CA ASN A 35 0.71 2.66 8.23
C ASN A 35 -0.14 2.23 9.44
N GLU A 36 0.18 2.75 10.63
CA GLU A 36 -0.55 2.45 11.88
C GLU A 36 -1.98 3.02 11.90
N GLU A 37 -2.21 4.17 11.24
CA GLU A 37 -3.53 4.84 11.24
C GLU A 37 -4.55 4.07 10.39
N HIS A 38 -4.09 3.57 9.26
CA HIS A 38 -4.90 2.84 8.31
C HIS A 38 -4.69 1.32 8.38
N ASP A 39 -3.82 0.82 9.25
CA ASP A 39 -3.57 -0.61 9.49
C ASP A 39 -3.24 -1.38 8.18
N PHE A 40 -2.27 -0.91 7.40
CA PHE A 40 -1.84 -1.58 6.17
C PHE A 40 -0.34 -1.53 5.95
N TYR A 41 0.15 -2.47 5.13
CA TYR A 41 1.51 -2.48 4.62
C TYR A 41 1.57 -1.97 3.18
N ALA A 42 2.59 -1.17 2.86
CA ALA A 42 2.90 -0.71 1.51
C ALA A 42 4.28 -1.18 1.07
N LEU A 43 4.32 -1.87 -0.07
CA LEU A 43 5.56 -2.24 -0.77
C LEU A 43 5.87 -1.16 -1.80
N SER A 44 7.11 -0.66 -1.79
CA SER A 44 7.52 0.45 -2.66
C SER A 44 8.60 0.10 -3.68
N ARG A 45 9.33 -1.00 -3.48
CA ARG A 45 10.34 -1.47 -4.43
C ARG A 45 9.70 -2.34 -5.50
N HIS A 46 10.18 -2.16 -6.73
CA HIS A 46 9.69 -2.93 -7.87
C HIS A 46 9.88 -4.43 -7.69
N GLU A 47 11.02 -4.88 -7.13
CA GLU A 47 11.28 -6.30 -6.89
C GLU A 47 10.24 -6.94 -5.96
N ASP A 48 9.92 -6.27 -4.86
CA ASP A 48 8.94 -6.75 -3.86
C ASP A 48 7.53 -6.76 -4.46
N VAL A 49 7.13 -5.68 -5.13
CA VAL A 49 5.81 -5.57 -5.78
C VAL A 49 5.66 -6.63 -6.88
N ALA A 50 6.67 -6.83 -7.73
CA ALA A 50 6.61 -7.79 -8.81
C ALA A 50 6.59 -9.25 -8.33
N ALA A 51 7.22 -9.53 -7.18
CA ALA A 51 7.14 -10.83 -6.53
C ALA A 51 5.76 -11.06 -5.91
N ALA A 52 5.28 -10.12 -5.09
CA ALA A 52 3.97 -10.19 -4.45
C ALA A 52 2.82 -10.29 -5.46
N PHE A 53 2.90 -9.55 -6.56
CA PHE A 53 1.88 -9.58 -7.62
C PHE A 53 1.74 -10.96 -8.29
N LYS A 54 2.78 -11.79 -8.26
CA LYS A 54 2.75 -13.16 -8.83
C LYS A 54 2.30 -14.20 -7.80
N ASP A 55 2.50 -13.93 -6.51
CA ASP A 55 2.17 -14.83 -5.41
C ASP A 55 0.77 -14.53 -4.86
N PHE A 56 -0.26 -14.89 -5.62
CA PHE A 56 -1.65 -14.69 -5.24
C PHE A 56 -2.10 -15.60 -4.09
N GLU A 57 -1.35 -16.67 -3.80
CA GLU A 57 -1.64 -17.59 -2.69
C GLU A 57 -1.36 -16.89 -1.36
N THR A 58 -0.24 -16.15 -1.28
CA THR A 58 0.09 -15.31 -0.12
C THR A 58 -0.62 -13.96 -0.15
N TYR A 59 -0.69 -13.30 -1.31
CA TYR A 59 -1.28 -11.96 -1.49
C TYR A 59 -2.59 -12.03 -2.26
N SER A 60 -3.63 -12.52 -1.59
CA SER A 60 -4.94 -12.76 -2.21
C SER A 60 -5.77 -11.48 -2.39
N SER A 61 -6.37 -11.32 -3.57
CA SER A 61 -7.37 -10.27 -3.85
C SER A 61 -8.81 -10.70 -3.54
N ALA A 62 -9.02 -11.88 -2.95
CA ALA A 62 -10.36 -12.43 -2.72
C ALA A 62 -11.20 -11.60 -1.73
N TYR A 63 -10.55 -10.83 -0.85
CA TYR A 63 -11.19 -9.96 0.15
C TYR A 63 -11.28 -8.50 -0.30
N GLY A 64 -11.07 -8.23 -1.59
CA GLY A 64 -11.19 -6.91 -2.19
C GLY A 64 -9.85 -6.24 -2.50
N LEU A 65 -9.95 -5.10 -3.17
CA LEU A 65 -8.80 -4.36 -3.73
C LEU A 65 -8.54 -3.02 -3.04
N ASP A 66 -9.50 -2.54 -2.24
CA ASP A 66 -9.36 -1.33 -1.44
C ASP A 66 -9.39 -1.64 0.07
N LEU A 67 -8.84 -0.71 0.85
CA LEU A 67 -8.70 -0.88 2.29
C LEU A 67 -10.05 -1.05 3.01
N ALA A 68 -11.13 -0.46 2.49
CA ALA A 68 -12.45 -0.61 3.10
C ALA A 68 -13.00 -2.03 2.88
N MET A 69 -12.82 -2.60 1.69
CA MET A 69 -13.20 -3.99 1.42
C MET A 69 -12.38 -4.97 2.25
N VAL A 70 -11.05 -4.81 2.31
CA VAL A 70 -10.17 -5.74 3.06
C VAL A 70 -10.45 -5.72 4.57
N LYS A 71 -10.87 -4.58 5.10
CA LYS A 71 -11.29 -4.46 6.51
C LYS A 71 -12.71 -4.93 6.78
N SER A 72 -13.50 -5.20 5.74
CA SER A 72 -14.85 -5.72 5.87
C SER A 72 -14.78 -7.23 6.07
N ASP A 73 -15.56 -7.76 7.02
CA ASP A 73 -15.63 -9.21 7.28
C ASP A 73 -16.36 -9.97 6.15
N GLU A 74 -16.97 -9.23 5.22
CA GLU A 74 -17.75 -9.76 4.12
C GLU A 74 -16.91 -9.82 2.84
N PRO A 75 -16.79 -11.00 2.19
CA PRO A 75 -16.13 -11.08 0.91
C PRO A 75 -16.87 -10.22 -0.13
N PRO A 76 -16.15 -9.51 -1.03
CA PRO A 76 -16.77 -8.71 -2.06
C PRO A 76 -17.73 -9.57 -2.88
N MET A 77 -18.93 -9.03 -3.16
CA MET A 77 -19.88 -9.71 -4.06
C MET A 77 -19.21 -9.90 -5.41
N MET A 78 -18.76 -11.13 -5.68
CA MET A 78 -18.22 -11.52 -6.97
C MET A 78 -19.35 -11.42 -7.99
N LYS A 79 -19.42 -10.31 -8.73
CA LYS A 79 -20.25 -10.26 -9.93
C LYS A 79 -19.58 -11.14 -10.98
N ALA A 80 -20.07 -12.38 -11.08
CA ALA A 80 -19.85 -13.21 -12.24
C ALA A 80 -20.31 -12.42 -13.47
N ILE A 81 -19.37 -12.15 -14.38
CA ILE A 81 -19.64 -11.62 -15.72
C ILE A 81 -20.00 -12.82 -16.60
#